data_AF-A0A6I4TEA8-F1
#
_entry.id   AF-A0A6I4TEA8-F1
#
_cell.length_a   1.000
_cell.length_b   1.000
_cell.length_c   1.000
_cell.angle_alpha   90.00
_cell.angle_beta   90.00
_cell.angle_gamma   90.00
#
_symmetry.space_group_name_H-M   'P 1'
#
loop_
_entity.id
_entity.type
_entity.pdbx_description
1 polymer ?
#
loop_
_entity_poly.entity_id
_entity_poly.type
_entity_poly.pdbx_seq_one_letter_code
_entity_poly.pdbx_strand_id
1 'polypeptide(L)' 'MPNPPLLRETQAADYLGLAPKTLARWRWAGKGPTFRKLGAAVRYTVSDLDAFIADAEVAR' A
#
# COMPACT_ATOMS: atom_id res chain seq x y z
N MET A 1 21.13 -10.58 3.38
CA MET A 1 19.68 -10.62 3.68
C MET A 1 18.97 -10.02 2.48
N PRO A 2 18.09 -10.75 1.77
CA PRO A 2 17.36 -10.18 0.65
C PRO A 2 16.45 -9.07 1.18
N ASN A 3 16.62 -7.88 0.60
CA ASN A 3 15.83 -6.69 0.90
C ASN A 3 14.33 -7.04 0.74
N PRO A 4 13.43 -6.69 1.67
CA PRO A 4 12.02 -7.00 1.52
C PRO A 4 11.51 -6.43 0.18
N PRO A 5 10.79 -7.23 -0.63
CA PRO A 5 10.36 -6.81 -1.95
C PRO A 5 9.47 -5.58 -1.81
N LEU A 6 9.98 -4.45 -2.29
CA LEU A 6 9.23 -3.22 -2.35
C LEU A 6 8.17 -3.37 -3.46
N LEU A 7 6.91 -3.54 -3.06
CA LEU A 7 5.77 -3.77 -3.93
C LEU A 7 5.42 -2.48 -4.67
N ARG A 8 5.07 -2.59 -5.94
CA ARG A 8 4.52 -1.46 -6.70
C ARG A 8 3.05 -1.26 -6.33
N GLU A 9 2.46 -0.15 -6.72
CA GLU A 9 1.03 0.12 -6.48
C GLU A 9 0.11 -1.00 -6.97
N THR A 10 0.38 -1.57 -8.15
CA THR A 10 -0.39 -2.72 -8.67
C THR A 10 -0.24 -3.97 -7.80
N GLN A 11 0.95 -4.25 -7.30
CA GLN A 11 1.19 -5.39 -6.40
C GLN A 11 0.59 -5.16 -5.02
N ALA A 12 0.65 -3.94 -4.50
CA ALA A 12 -0.04 -3.58 -3.27
C ALA A 12 -1.56 -3.69 -3.41
N ALA A 13 -2.09 -3.32 -4.57
CA ALA A 13 -3.52 -3.48 -4.89
C ALA A 13 -3.89 -4.97 -4.87
N ASP A 14 -3.11 -5.79 -5.56
CA ASP A 14 -3.30 -7.25 -5.64
C ASP A 14 -3.20 -7.90 -4.25
N TYR A 15 -2.22 -7.49 -3.44
CA TYR A 15 -2.03 -7.96 -2.07
C TYR A 15 -3.21 -7.62 -1.16
N LEU A 16 -3.78 -6.42 -1.31
CA LEU A 16 -4.97 -6.00 -0.57
C LEU A 16 -6.28 -6.55 -1.16
N GLY A 17 -6.23 -7.24 -2.31
CA GLY A 17 -7.42 -7.65 -3.06
C GLY A 17 -8.24 -6.48 -3.59
N LEU A 18 -7.62 -5.32 -3.79
CA LEU A 18 -8.26 -4.07 -4.22
C LEU A 18 -7.90 -3.73 -5.67
N ALA A 19 -8.75 -2.95 -6.32
CA ALA A 19 -8.41 -2.37 -7.61
C ALA A 19 -7.31 -1.30 -7.44
N PRO A 20 -6.32 -1.21 -8.35
CA PRO A 20 -5.32 -0.12 -8.31
C PRO A 20 -5.97 1.27 -8.41
N LYS A 21 -7.15 1.38 -9.04
CA LYS A 21 -7.98 2.59 -9.02
C LYS A 21 -8.42 2.99 -7.61
N THR A 22 -8.69 2.03 -6.73
CA THR A 22 -9.02 2.28 -5.32
C THR A 22 -7.82 2.85 -4.58
N LEU A 23 -6.61 2.30 -4.79
CA LEU A 23 -5.37 2.86 -4.25
C LEU A 23 -5.10 4.27 -4.77
N ALA A 24 -5.31 4.52 -6.06
CA ALA A 24 -5.19 5.86 -6.63
C ALA A 24 -6.19 6.85 -6.00
N ARG A 25 -7.43 6.41 -5.75
CA ARG A 25 -8.46 7.20 -5.07
C ARG A 25 -8.09 7.49 -3.60
N TRP A 26 -7.57 6.50 -2.89
CA TRP A 26 -7.06 6.63 -1.53
C TRP A 26 -5.93 7.65 -1.46
N ARG A 27 -4.99 7.58 -2.41
CA ARG A 27 -3.90 8.54 -2.57
C ARG A 27 -4.40 9.98 -2.70
N TRP A 28 -5.47 10.19 -3.46
CA TRP A 28 -6.14 11.49 -3.59
C TRP A 28 -6.88 11.90 -2.33
N ALA A 29 -7.49 10.95 -1.63
CA ALA A 29 -8.23 11.19 -0.39
C ALA A 29 -7.30 11.37 0.83
N GLY A 30 -5.98 11.25 0.68
CA GLY A 30 -5.03 11.26 1.80
C GLY A 30 -5.18 10.06 2.75
N LYS A 31 -5.86 9.00 2.32
CA LYS A 31 -6.01 7.73 3.05
C LYS A 31 -5.20 6.65 2.35
N GLY A 32 -4.85 5.58 3.06
CA GLY A 32 -4.20 4.41 2.46
C GLY A 32 -2.88 4.03 3.12
N PRO A 33 -2.28 2.92 2.66
CA PRO A 33 -1.06 2.38 3.23
C PRO A 33 0.14 3.31 3.04
N THR A 34 1.04 3.29 4.02
CA THR A 34 2.29 4.05 3.96
C THR A 34 3.05 3.70 2.69
N PHE A 35 3.35 4.73 1.90
CA PHE A 35 4.09 4.58 0.67
C PHE A 35 5.47 5.24 0.79
N ARG A 36 6.49 4.56 0.27
CA ARG A 36 7.85 5.08 0.16
C ARG A 36 8.06 5.58 -1.27
N LYS A 37 8.27 6.88 -1.41
CA LYS A 37 8.63 7.50 -2.69
C LYS A 37 10.13 7.35 -2.91
N LEU A 38 10.51 6.55 -3.90
CA LEU A 38 11.88 6.36 -4.36
C LEU A 38 12.03 7.08 -5.71
N GLY A 39 12.32 8.38 -5.64
CA GLY A 39 12.37 9.25 -6.81
C GLY A 39 11.00 9.39 -7.47
N ALA A 40 10.87 8.93 -8.73
CA ALA A 40 9.61 8.88 -9.45
C ALA A 40 8.77 7.63 -9.16
N ALA A 41 9.35 6.61 -8.51
CA ALA A 41 8.66 5.36 -8.22
C ALA A 41 8.04 5.37 -6.81
N VAL A 42 6.77 5.01 -6.73
CA VAL A 42 6.11 4.75 -5.45
C VAL A 42 6.21 3.26 -5.16
N ARG A 43 6.69 2.91 -3.96
CA ARG A 43 6.68 1.54 -3.50
C ARG A 43 6.08 1.39 -2.11
N TYR A 44 5.54 0.22 -1.85
CA TYR A 44 4.93 -0.19 -0.60
C TYR A 44 5.76 -1.34 -0.02
N THR A 45 5.86 -1.44 1.31
CA THR A 45 6.39 -2.65 1.93
C THR A 45 5.24 -3.53 2.35
N VAL A 46 5.46 -4.85 2.42
CA VAL A 46 4.45 -5.78 2.96
C VAL A 46 4.08 -5.37 4.39
N SER A 47 5.05 -4.96 5.21
CA SER A 47 4.81 -4.50 6.58
C SER A 47 3.95 -3.24 6.65
N ASP A 48 4.12 -2.29 5.74
CA ASP A 48 3.25 -1.10 5.66
C ASP A 48 1.84 -1.46 5.22
N LEU A 49 1.68 -2.44 4.31
CA LEU A 49 0.38 -2.95 3.90
C LEU A 49 -0.30 -3.70 5.05
N ASP A 50 0.44 -4.54 5.78
CA ASP A 50 -0.06 -5.29 6.91
C ASP A 50 -0.47 -4.38 8.07
N ALA A 51 0.38 -3.39 8.41
CA ALA A 51 0.05 -2.35 9.38
C ALA A 51 -1.17 -1.54 8.95
N PHE A 52 -1.32 -1.27 7.66
CA PHE A 52 -2.51 -0.61 7.14
C PHE A 52 -3.75 -1.50 7.21
N ILE A 53 -3.67 -2.81 6.95
CA ILE A 53 -4.79 -3.73 7.14
C ILE A 53 -5.17 -3.76 8.63
N ALA A 54 -4.20 -3.84 9.53
CA ALA A 54 -4.42 -3.82 10.98
C ALA A 54 -5.05 -2.51 11.48
N ASP A 55 -4.66 -1.36 10.92
CA ASP A 55 -5.23 -0.04 11.24
C ASP A 55 -6.60 0.19 10.56
N ALA A 56 -6.75 -0.28 9.32
CA ALA A 56 -7.98 -0.18 8.53
C ALA A 56 -9.02 -1.25 8.91
N GLU A 57 -8.69 -2.19 9.80
CA GLU A 57 -9.66 -3.05 10.48
C GLU A 57 -10.49 -2.17 11.42
N VAL A 58 -11.45 -1.49 10.80
CA VAL A 58 -12.44 -0.67 11.47
C VAL A 58 -13.18 -1.55 12.46
N ALA A 59 -12.93 -1.25 13.74
CA ALA A 59 -13.80 -1.53 14.86
C ALA A 59 -15.26 -1.59 14.41
N ARG A 60 -15.84 -2.79 14.55
CA ARG A 60 -17.25 -3.07 14.35
C ARG A 60 -18.14 -2.16 15.21
#